data_AF-A0A7S4CZJ9-F1
#
_entry.id   AF-A0A7S4CZJ9-F1
#
_cell.length_a   1.000
_cell.length_b   1.000
_cell.length_c   1.000
_cell.angle_alpha   90.00
_cell.angle_beta   90.00
_cell.angle_gamma   90.00
#
_symmetry.space_group_name_H-M   'P 1'
#
loop_
_entity.id
_entity.type
_entity.pdbx_description
1 polymer ?
#
loop_
_entity_poly.entity_id
_entity_poly.type
_entity_poly.pdbx_seq_one_letter_code
_entity_poly.pdbx_strand_id
1 'polypeptide(L)'
;IAYPPGAVHEPGFCRAVYTAMSKTGDAPETMKSGVSYKRLKALGNEMAASHKKFAPDPHWYVQFFATDVSSQGKGYGQRLLAFVAALGDKSNCPVYLECCGERSERFYAKQGFRTVHRIRVEDAEEF
;
A
#
# COMPACT_ATOMS: atom_id res chain seq x y z
N ILE A 1 -15.06 3.97 -14.30
CA ILE A 1 -14.97 4.22 -12.83
C ILE A 1 -14.89 5.73 -12.67
N ALA A 2 -16.04 6.40 -12.52
CA ALA A 2 -16.07 7.83 -12.25
C ALA A 2 -15.96 8.01 -10.74
N TYR A 3 -14.79 8.44 -10.27
CA TYR A 3 -14.54 8.78 -8.86
C TYR A 3 -14.65 10.30 -8.75
N PRO A 4 -15.43 10.87 -7.80
CA PRO A 4 -15.93 12.23 -7.97
C PRO A 4 -14.81 13.27 -7.86
N PRO A 5 -14.90 14.37 -8.63
CA PRO A 5 -13.95 15.47 -8.53
C PRO A 5 -14.25 16.29 -7.27
N GLY A 6 -13.23 16.59 -6.46
CA GLY A 6 -13.23 17.81 -5.63
C GLY A 6 -13.14 17.67 -4.11
N ALA A 7 -13.10 16.47 -3.51
CA ALA A 7 -12.80 16.33 -2.08
C ALA A 7 -12.03 15.04 -1.83
N VAL A 8 -10.93 15.11 -1.07
CA VAL A 8 -10.19 13.93 -0.60
C VAL A 8 -11.15 13.09 0.22
N HIS A 9 -11.50 11.93 -0.29
CA HIS A 9 -12.55 11.05 0.23
C HIS A 9 -11.98 10.09 1.27
N GLU A 10 -12.87 9.49 2.08
CA GLU A 10 -12.54 8.31 2.87
C GLU A 10 -11.84 7.24 2.02
N PRO A 11 -10.90 6.45 2.59
CA PRO A 11 -10.10 5.46 1.86
C PRO A 11 -10.97 4.55 0.99
N GLY A 12 -10.91 4.77 -0.33
CA GLY A 12 -11.61 3.96 -1.31
C GLY A 12 -10.86 2.67 -1.59
N PHE A 13 -11.37 1.55 -1.09
CA PHE A 13 -10.90 0.22 -1.53
C PHE A 13 -11.38 -0.08 -2.95
N CYS A 14 -10.59 -0.84 -3.70
CA CYS A 14 -11.06 -1.47 -4.94
C CYS A 14 -12.38 -2.19 -4.63
N ARG A 15 -13.45 -1.91 -5.39
CA ARG A 15 -14.80 -2.48 -5.17
C ARG A 15 -14.76 -4.00 -5.03
N ALA A 16 -13.90 -4.68 -5.80
CA ALA A 16 -13.73 -6.13 -5.72
C ALA A 16 -13.08 -6.58 -4.40
N VAL A 17 -12.06 -5.87 -3.93
CA VAL A 17 -11.40 -6.11 -2.63
C VAL A 17 -12.38 -5.83 -1.48
N TYR A 18 -13.05 -4.68 -1.51
CA TYR A 18 -14.07 -4.33 -0.52
C TYR A 18 -15.18 -5.40 -0.46
N THR A 19 -15.67 -5.85 -1.62
CA THR A 19 -16.69 -6.89 -1.71
C THR A 19 -16.18 -8.23 -1.19
N ALA A 20 -14.95 -8.62 -1.52
CA ALA A 20 -14.35 -9.85 -1.01
C ALA A 20 -14.20 -9.81 0.52
N MET A 21 -13.60 -8.74 1.05
CA MET A 21 -13.38 -8.54 2.49
C MET A 21 -14.71 -8.52 3.27
N SER A 22 -15.74 -7.85 2.75
CA SER A 22 -17.07 -7.79 3.38
C SER A 22 -17.80 -9.14 3.41
N LYS A 23 -17.39 -10.11 2.59
CA LYS A 23 -18.00 -11.44 2.48
C LYS A 23 -17.21 -12.55 3.19
N THR A 24 -15.96 -12.32 3.56
CA THR A 24 -15.07 -13.36 4.11
C THR A 24 -15.24 -13.65 5.60
N GLY A 25 -16.09 -12.93 6.32
CA GLY A 25 -16.19 -13.08 7.79
C GLY A 25 -14.87 -12.79 8.49
N ASP A 26 -14.79 -13.08 9.79
CA ASP A 26 -13.52 -12.97 10.51
C ASP A 26 -12.48 -13.96 9.98
N ALA A 27 -11.20 -13.57 10.04
CA ALA A 27 -10.11 -14.48 9.72
C ALA A 27 -10.22 -15.74 10.60
N PRO A 28 -10.00 -16.95 10.05
CA PRO A 28 -9.99 -18.20 10.83
C PRO A 28 -9.01 -18.10 12.00
N GLU A 29 -9.32 -18.72 13.13
CA GLU A 29 -8.47 -18.63 14.33
C GLU A 29 -7.06 -19.21 14.12
N THR A 30 -6.94 -20.15 13.18
CA THR A 30 -5.68 -20.70 12.70
C THR A 30 -4.78 -19.66 11.99
N MET A 31 -5.35 -18.57 11.47
CA MET A 31 -4.60 -17.42 10.93
C MET A 31 -4.23 -16.38 11.99
N LYS A 32 -4.79 -16.47 13.21
CA LYS A 32 -4.53 -15.53 14.32
C LYS A 32 -3.45 -16.00 15.29
N SER A 33 -2.70 -17.03 14.93
CA SER A 33 -1.66 -17.64 15.77
C SER A 33 -0.42 -18.03 14.96
N GLY A 34 0.68 -18.30 15.66
CA GLY A 34 1.95 -18.68 15.05
C GLY A 34 2.81 -17.50 14.56
N VAL A 35 4.04 -17.83 14.13
CA VAL A 35 5.07 -16.84 13.77
C VAL A 35 4.64 -15.95 12.61
N SER A 36 3.99 -16.51 11.57
CA SER A 36 3.48 -15.73 10.44
C SER A 36 2.47 -14.66 10.86
N TYR A 37 1.56 -14.99 11.79
CA TYR A 37 0.63 -14.01 12.33
C TYR A 37 1.34 -12.92 13.12
N LYS A 38 2.29 -13.28 14.01
CA LYS A 38 3.07 -12.29 14.77
C LYS A 38 3.81 -11.33 13.82
N ARG A 39 4.43 -11.85 12.75
CA ARG A 39 5.13 -11.06 11.71
C ARG A 39 4.17 -10.13 10.96
N LEU A 40 3.01 -10.64 10.52
CA LEU A 40 2.00 -9.81 9.85
C LEU A 40 1.45 -8.72 10.76
N LYS A 41 1.24 -9.03 12.05
CA LYS A 41 0.80 -8.06 13.04
C LYS A 41 1.85 -6.97 13.29
N ALA A 42 3.12 -7.35 13.45
CA ALA A 42 4.23 -6.41 13.61
C ALA A 42 4.37 -5.48 12.40
N LEU A 43 4.35 -6.04 11.19
CA LEU A 43 4.38 -5.25 9.95
C LEU A 43 3.17 -4.30 9.85
N GLY A 44 1.97 -4.79 10.12
CA GLY A 44 0.74 -3.98 10.06
C GLY A 44 0.76 -2.81 11.05
N ASN A 45 1.24 -3.05 12.28
CA ASN A 45 1.42 -2.01 13.28
C ASN A 45 2.41 -0.95 12.81
N GLU A 46 3.55 -1.36 12.24
CA GLU A 46 4.55 -0.42 11.76
C GLU A 46 4.12 0.36 10.53
N MET A 47 3.41 -0.27 9.59
CA MET A 47 2.80 0.44 8.47
C MET A 47 1.80 1.49 8.97
N ALA A 48 0.93 1.16 9.92
CA ALA A 48 -0.02 2.12 10.49
C ALA A 48 0.68 3.29 11.22
N ALA A 49 1.73 3.01 11.99
CA ALA A 49 2.53 4.03 12.66
C ALA A 49 3.27 4.93 11.66
N SER A 50 3.86 4.34 10.62
CA SER A 50 4.58 5.05 9.55
C SER A 50 3.66 5.95 8.76
N HIS A 51 2.53 5.43 8.32
CA HIS A 51 1.51 6.17 7.59
C HIS A 51 1.07 7.42 8.36
N LYS A 52 0.73 7.27 9.65
CA LYS A 52 0.37 8.40 10.52
C LYS A 52 1.50 9.42 10.69
N LYS A 53 2.75 8.97 10.75
CA LYS A 53 3.91 9.82 11.02
C LYS A 53 4.42 10.56 9.78
N PHE A 54 4.44 9.90 8.62
CA PHE A 54 5.10 10.40 7.42
C PHE A 54 4.13 10.89 6.34
N ALA A 55 2.83 10.63 6.48
CA ALA A 55 1.79 11.21 5.64
C ALA A 55 0.60 11.70 6.48
N PRO A 56 0.80 12.69 7.39
CA PRO A 56 -0.26 13.20 8.26
C PRO A 56 -1.30 14.05 7.52
N ASP A 57 -0.92 14.69 6.42
CA ASP A 57 -1.78 15.53 5.59
C ASP A 57 -2.59 14.72 4.57
N PRO A 58 -3.67 15.25 3.98
CA PRO A 58 -4.45 14.54 2.96
C PRO A 58 -3.60 14.06 1.78
N HIS A 59 -3.64 12.76 1.48
CA HIS A 59 -2.79 12.12 0.48
C HIS A 59 -3.46 10.88 -0.14
N TRP A 60 -2.96 10.45 -1.29
CA TRP A 60 -3.32 9.17 -1.89
C TRP A 60 -2.44 8.08 -1.33
N TYR A 61 -3.05 7.09 -0.68
CA TYR A 61 -2.33 5.95 -0.13
C TYR A 61 -2.41 4.73 -1.06
N VAL A 62 -1.25 4.23 -1.50
CA VAL A 62 -1.14 2.99 -2.28
C VAL A 62 -0.75 1.85 -1.37
N GLN A 63 -1.74 1.24 -0.70
CA GLN A 63 -1.50 0.10 0.18
C GLN A 63 -0.95 -1.12 -0.58
N PHE A 64 -1.49 -1.40 -1.78
CA PHE A 64 -0.95 -2.38 -2.70
C PHE A 64 -1.50 -2.17 -4.12
N PHE A 65 -0.73 -2.61 -5.12
CA PHE A 65 -1.23 -2.95 -6.45
C PHE A 65 -0.47 -4.18 -6.94
N ALA A 66 -1.07 -4.91 -7.86
CA ALA A 66 -0.46 -6.11 -8.41
C ALA A 66 -0.77 -6.24 -9.90
N THR A 67 0.09 -6.98 -10.58
CA THR A 67 -0.11 -7.43 -11.95
C THR A 67 0.02 -8.95 -11.95
N ASP A 68 -0.73 -9.61 -12.83
CA ASP A 68 -0.54 -11.04 -13.06
C ASP A 68 0.93 -11.37 -13.36
N VAL A 69 1.40 -12.52 -12.88
CA VAL A 69 2.80 -12.95 -13.03
C VAL A 69 3.21 -13.00 -14.49
N SER A 70 2.36 -13.51 -15.38
CA SER A 70 2.59 -13.58 -16.84
C SER A 70 2.63 -12.20 -17.53
N SER A 71 2.22 -11.16 -16.80
CA SER A 71 2.09 -9.79 -17.27
C SER A 71 3.14 -8.85 -16.66
N GLN A 72 4.01 -9.34 -15.79
CA GLN A 72 5.11 -8.55 -15.24
C GLN A 72 6.15 -8.20 -16.32
N GLY A 73 6.91 -7.12 -16.10
CA GLY A 73 7.93 -6.64 -17.04
C GLY A 73 7.38 -5.89 -18.27
N LYS A 74 6.05 -5.83 -18.45
CA LYS A 74 5.39 -5.16 -19.59
C LYS A 74 4.95 -3.70 -19.30
N GLY A 75 5.43 -3.11 -18.22
CA GLY A 75 5.11 -1.72 -17.85
C GLY A 75 3.74 -1.48 -17.19
N TYR A 76 2.94 -2.53 -16.94
CA TYR A 76 1.61 -2.35 -16.33
C TYR A 76 1.64 -1.75 -14.92
N GLY A 77 2.61 -2.15 -14.07
CA GLY A 77 2.78 -1.55 -12.75
C GLY A 77 3.08 -0.04 -12.83
N GLN A 78 3.92 0.37 -13.79
CA GLN A 78 4.17 1.79 -14.06
C GLN A 78 2.91 2.52 -14.51
N ARG A 79 2.09 1.92 -15.40
CA ARG A 79 0.82 2.51 -15.83
C ARG A 79 -0.17 2.67 -14.68
N LEU A 80 -0.24 1.70 -13.77
CA LEU A 80 -1.06 1.80 -12.56
C LEU A 80 -0.59 2.95 -11.65
N LEU A 81 0.73 3.09 -11.45
CA LEU A 81 1.28 4.20 -10.66
C LEU A 81 1.07 5.56 -11.32
N ALA A 82 1.24 5.66 -12.64
CA ALA A 82 1.00 6.90 -13.38
C ALA A 82 -0.47 7.36 -13.24
N PHE A 83 -1.41 6.41 -13.19
CA PHE A 83 -2.82 6.71 -12.92
C PHE A 83 -3.01 7.31 -11.52
N VAL A 84 -2.41 6.73 -10.47
CA VAL A 84 -2.53 7.27 -9.11
C VAL A 84 -1.81 8.62 -8.97
N ALA A 85 -0.65 8.79 -9.61
CA ALA A 85 0.05 10.07 -9.66
C ALA A 85 -0.83 11.17 -10.26
N ALA A 86 -1.51 10.90 -11.38
CA ALA A 86 -2.44 11.84 -12.00
C ALA A 86 -3.64 12.18 -11.10
N LEU A 87 -4.08 11.26 -10.23
CA LEU A 87 -5.10 11.56 -9.22
C LEU A 87 -4.56 12.51 -8.14
N GLY A 88 -3.32 12.29 -7.69
CA GLY A 88 -2.62 13.18 -6.76
C GLY A 88 -2.45 14.58 -7.32
N ASP A 89 -2.00 14.70 -8.57
CA ASP A 89 -1.87 15.98 -9.27
C ASP A 89 -3.22 16.70 -9.37
N LYS A 90 -4.28 15.99 -9.73
CA LYS A 90 -5.62 16.57 -9.88
C LYS A 90 -6.22 17.02 -8.54
N SER A 91 -5.93 16.31 -7.45
CA SER A 91 -6.43 16.66 -6.11
C SER A 91 -5.50 17.58 -5.33
N ASN A 92 -4.33 17.93 -5.89
CA ASN A 92 -3.26 18.63 -5.19
C ASN A 92 -2.86 17.92 -3.87
N CYS A 93 -2.79 16.59 -3.92
CA CYS A 93 -2.39 15.76 -2.78
C CYS A 93 -1.18 14.88 -3.14
N PRO A 94 -0.21 14.70 -2.23
CA PRO A 94 0.89 13.79 -2.47
C PRO A 94 0.40 12.33 -2.57
N VAL A 95 1.23 11.47 -3.17
CA VAL A 95 1.03 10.02 -3.18
C VAL A 95 2.04 9.39 -2.22
N TYR A 96 1.56 8.52 -1.34
CA TYR A 96 2.34 7.85 -0.32
C TYR A 96 2.20 6.33 -0.43
N LEU A 97 3.29 5.62 -0.16
CA LEU A 97 3.33 4.16 -0.03
C LEU A 97 4.54 3.72 0.80
N GLU A 98 4.40 2.60 1.48
CA GLU A 98 5.51 1.80 1.97
C GLU A 98 5.94 0.76 0.93
N CYS A 99 7.22 0.44 0.91
CA CYS A 99 7.73 -0.69 0.14
C CYS A 99 8.88 -1.37 0.88
N CYS A 100 9.17 -2.61 0.50
CA CYS A 100 10.27 -3.40 1.07
C CYS A 100 11.22 -3.87 -0.04
N GLY A 101 12.52 -3.82 0.27
CA GLY A 101 13.61 -4.30 -0.56
C GLY A 101 14.05 -3.32 -1.64
N GLU A 102 15.35 -3.36 -1.96
CA GLU A 102 15.96 -2.40 -2.89
C GLU A 102 15.37 -2.42 -4.30
N ARG A 103 14.89 -3.58 -4.76
CA ARG A 103 14.26 -3.69 -6.08
C ARG A 103 13.00 -2.82 -6.15
N SER A 104 12.19 -2.84 -5.10
CA SER A 104 10.97 -2.03 -4.99
C SER A 104 11.34 -0.55 -4.88
N GLU A 105 12.30 -0.20 -4.02
CA GLU A 105 12.77 1.18 -3.88
C GLU A 105 13.26 1.75 -5.22
N ARG A 106 14.09 1.01 -5.95
CA ARG A 106 14.58 1.42 -7.29
C ARG A 106 13.44 1.56 -8.29
N PHE A 107 12.43 0.69 -8.23
CA PHE A 107 11.27 0.79 -9.11
C PHE A 107 10.48 2.07 -8.85
N TYR A 108 10.15 2.38 -7.59
CA TYR A 108 9.40 3.58 -7.21
C TYR A 108 10.20 4.87 -7.44
N ALA A 109 11.51 4.87 -7.16
CA ALA A 109 12.37 6.02 -7.44
C ALA A 109 12.35 6.42 -8.93
N LYS A 110 12.34 5.44 -9.84
CA LYS A 110 12.19 5.69 -11.29
C LYS A 110 10.83 6.29 -11.67
N GLN A 111 9.82 6.17 -10.82
CA GLN A 111 8.50 6.77 -11.01
C GLN A 111 8.35 8.12 -10.31
N GLY A 112 9.44 8.68 -9.75
CA GLY A 112 9.44 10.00 -9.12
C GLY A 112 9.20 9.99 -7.60
N PHE A 113 9.04 8.83 -6.97
CA PHE A 113 8.95 8.73 -5.52
C PHE A 113 10.31 9.01 -4.86
N ARG A 114 10.27 9.54 -3.63
CA ARG A 114 11.46 9.79 -2.81
C ARG A 114 11.33 9.02 -1.49
N THR A 115 12.42 8.37 -1.08
CA THR A 115 12.47 7.70 0.22
C THR A 115 12.48 8.74 1.33
N VAL A 116 11.43 8.73 2.16
CA VAL A 116 11.33 9.60 3.35
C VAL A 116 11.98 8.97 4.58
N HIS A 117 11.85 7.64 4.72
CA HIS A 117 12.40 6.91 5.85
C HIS A 117 12.57 5.42 5.51
N ARG A 118 13.47 4.73 6.23
CA ARG A 118 13.60 3.27 6.22
C ARG A 118 13.42 2.76 7.64
N ILE A 119 12.54 1.79 7.80
CA ILE A 119 12.24 1.18 9.10
C ILE A 119 12.59 -0.29 9.00
N ARG A 120 13.31 -0.77 10.02
CA ARG A 120 13.46 -2.19 10.26
C ARG A 120 12.26 -2.65 11.08
N VAL A 121 11.44 -3.52 10.51
CA VAL A 121 10.45 -4.24 11.28
C VAL A 121 11.21 -5.39 11.94
N GLU A 122 11.33 -5.34 13.27
CA GLU A 122 11.96 -6.43 14.01
C GLU A 122 11.17 -7.73 13.77
N ASP A 123 11.91 -8.84 13.62
CA ASP A 123 11.26 -10.14 13.54
C ASP A 123 10.59 -10.44 14.88
N ALA A 124 9.45 -11.13 14.84
CA ALA A 124 8.69 -11.45 16.02
C ALA A 124 9.39 -12.48 16.94
N GLU A 125 10.55 -13.02 16.53
CA GLU A 125 11.43 -13.87 17.34
C GLU A 125 12.90 -13.42 17.17
N GLU A 126 13.59 -13.19 18.29
CA GLU A 126 15.04 -13.35 18.36
C GLU A 126 15.34 -14.86 18.22
N PHE A 127 16.41 -15.20 17.49
CA PHE A 127 16.84 -16.58 17.24
C PHE A 127 17.08 -17.39 18.52
#